data_AF-R5EVU3-F1
#
_entry.id   AF-R5EVU3-F1
#
_cell.length_a   1.000
_cell.length_b   1.000
_cell.length_c   1.000
_cell.angle_alpha   90.00
_cell.angle_beta   90.00
_cell.angle_gamma   90.00
#
_symmetry.space_group_name_H-M   'P 1'
#
loop_
_entity.id
_entity.type
_entity.pdbx_description
1 polymer ?
#
loop_
_entity_poly.entity_id
_entity_poly.type
_entity_poly.pdbx_seq_one_letter_code
_entity_poly.pdbx_strand_id
1 'polypeptide(L)'
;MCSAHHAGATLHYTTTKRLYVRTDITFATHINIAPERLYKSIYKLRRAFNNRFPQLLNVNFEYVYGGFIPLSRSTLPFFANVGKNVYSGAAGDGAGVTRASMCGTFLADWVYGRDSEELRYMQQ
;
A
#
# COMPACT_ATOMS: atom_id res chain seq x y z
N MET A 1 11.55 -8.27 8.48
CA MET A 1 12.61 -7.77 7.58
C MET A 1 11.96 -7.48 6.23
N CYS A 2 11.55 -6.23 5.98
CA CYS A 2 10.89 -5.83 4.73
C CYS A 2 11.99 -5.60 3.67
N SER A 3 12.21 -6.57 2.80
CA SER A 3 13.11 -6.37 1.66
C SER A 3 12.43 -5.43 0.67
N ALA A 4 12.83 -4.16 0.64
CA ALA A 4 12.38 -3.17 -0.35
C ALA A 4 12.89 -3.44 -1.78
N HIS A 5 13.59 -4.56 -2.00
CA HIS A 5 14.00 -5.02 -3.31
C HIS A 5 12.77 -5.44 -4.12
N HIS A 6 12.70 -5.09 -5.41
CA HIS A 6 11.59 -5.48 -6.28
C HIS A 6 11.36 -7.00 -6.36
N ALA A 7 12.38 -7.81 -6.04
CA ALA A 7 12.30 -9.27 -5.91
C ALA A 7 12.16 -9.78 -4.46
N GLY A 8 12.05 -8.89 -3.48
CA GLY A 8 11.81 -9.22 -2.08
C GLY A 8 10.35 -9.59 -1.85
N ALA A 9 10.09 -10.80 -1.36
CA ALA A 9 8.77 -11.20 -0.91
C ALA A 9 8.52 -10.67 0.51
N THR A 10 7.47 -9.88 0.72
CA THR A 10 6.95 -9.62 2.06
C THR A 10 6.04 -10.77 2.46
N LEU A 11 6.23 -11.26 3.68
CA LEU A 11 5.45 -12.36 4.25
C LEU A 11 4.77 -11.88 5.52
N HIS A 12 3.50 -12.23 5.68
CA HIS A 12 2.76 -11.99 6.91
C HIS A 12 2.02 -13.26 7.30
N TYR A 13 2.34 -13.78 8.49
CA TYR A 13 1.62 -14.89 9.09
C TYR A 13 0.59 -14.35 10.09
N THR A 14 -0.64 -14.84 9.97
CA THR A 14 -1.77 -14.37 10.76
C THR A 14 -2.08 -15.30 11.92
N THR A 15 -2.80 -14.80 12.92
CA THR A 15 -3.27 -15.59 14.08
C THR A 15 -4.20 -16.73 13.66
N THR A 16 -4.93 -16.57 12.55
CA THR A 16 -5.76 -17.63 11.93
C THR A 16 -4.95 -18.66 11.14
N LYS A 17 -3.62 -18.71 11.34
CA LYS A 17 -2.70 -19.63 10.70
C LYS A 17 -2.65 -19.56 9.16
N ARG A 18 -2.95 -18.38 8.59
CA ARG A 18 -2.83 -18.12 7.15
C ARG A 18 -1.56 -17.35 6.84
N LEU A 19 -0.94 -17.68 5.72
CA LEU A 19 0.24 -17.01 5.20
C LEU A 19 -0.14 -16.11 4.02
N TYR A 20 0.15 -14.82 4.15
CA TYR A 20 0.07 -13.86 3.06
C TYR A 20 1.45 -13.64 2.47
N VAL A 21 1.52 -13.69 1.14
CA VAL A 21 2.74 -13.52 0.38
C VAL A 21 2.50 -12.39 -0.61
N ARG A 22 3.34 -11.37 -0.55
CA ARG A 22 3.33 -10.26 -1.52
C ARG A 22 4.68 -10.17 -2.18
N THR A 23 4.69 -10.12 -3.50
CA THR A 23 5.89 -9.96 -4.31
C THR A 23 5.60 -9.03 -5.46
N ASP A 24 6.58 -8.21 -5.80
CA ASP A 24 6.54 -7.27 -6.92
C ASP A 24 5.67 -6.02 -6.65
N ILE A 25 6.20 -4.89 -7.09
CA ILE A 25 5.52 -3.61 -7.23
C ILE A 25 5.94 -3.12 -8.60
N THR A 26 4.98 -2.94 -9.50
CA THR A 26 5.27 -2.43 -10.84
C THR A 26 4.54 -1.11 -11.04
N PHE A 27 5.22 -0.16 -11.69
CA PHE A 27 4.59 1.09 -12.10
C PHE A 27 3.48 0.82 -13.14
N ALA A 28 2.38 1.56 -13.04
CA ALA A 28 1.27 1.51 -13.98
C ALA A 28 0.95 2.95 -14.41
N THR A 29 0.88 3.17 -15.73
CA THR A 29 0.52 4.47 -16.33
C THR A 29 -0.99 4.68 -16.44
N HIS A 30 -1.77 3.61 -16.26
CA HIS A 30 -3.23 3.63 -16.35
C HIS A 30 -3.85 2.93 -15.15
N ILE A 31 -5.03 3.40 -14.75
CA ILE A 31 -5.83 2.86 -13.64
C ILE A 31 -6.48 1.52 -14.03
N ASN A 32 -6.58 1.21 -15.32
CA ASN A 32 -7.03 -0.09 -15.79
C ASN A 32 -5.81 -0.96 -16.07
N ILE A 33 -5.60 -1.98 -15.25
CA ILE A 33 -4.57 -2.99 -15.48
C ILE A 33 -5.18 -4.13 -16.30
N ALA A 34 -4.55 -4.44 -17.43
CA ALA A 34 -4.92 -5.58 -18.26
C ALA A 34 -4.71 -6.90 -17.49
N PRO A 35 -5.64 -7.88 -17.56
CA PRO A 35 -5.55 -9.15 -16.82
C PRO A 35 -4.23 -9.91 -17.03
N GLU A 36 -3.62 -9.76 -18.20
CA GLU A 36 -2.33 -10.36 -18.57
C GLU A 36 -1.20 -9.97 -17.63
N ARG A 37 -1.23 -8.75 -17.06
CA ARG A 37 -0.24 -8.32 -16.08
C ARG A 37 -0.40 -9.10 -14.77
N LEU A 38 -1.63 -9.40 -14.35
CA LEU A 38 -1.88 -10.22 -13.16
C LEU A 38 -1.33 -11.64 -13.36
N TYR A 39 -1.60 -12.27 -14.50
CA TYR A 39 -1.09 -13.61 -14.80
C TYR A 39 0.44 -13.70 -14.76
N LYS A 40 1.14 -12.70 -15.31
CA LYS A 40 2.62 -12.62 -15.22
C LYS A 40 3.11 -12.48 -13.78
N SER A 41 2.42 -11.70 -12.95
CA SER A 41 2.77 -11.52 -11.54
C SER A 41 2.56 -12.80 -10.71
N ILE A 42 1.54 -13.61 -11.03
CA ILE A 42 1.30 -14.90 -10.36
C ILE A 42 2.52 -15.83 -10.52
N TYR A 43 3.10 -15.90 -11.72
CA TYR A 43 4.29 -16.72 -11.96
C TYR A 43 5.48 -16.27 -11.10
N LYS A 44 5.72 -14.95 -11.02
CA LYS A 44 6.78 -14.37 -10.18
C LYS A 44 6.54 -14.65 -8.70
N LEU A 45 5.30 -14.50 -8.23
CA LEU A 45 4.88 -14.79 -6.86
C LEU A 45 5.14 -16.27 -6.52
N ARG A 46 4.74 -17.19 -7.41
CA ARG A 46 4.98 -18.63 -7.22
C ARG A 46 6.47 -18.95 -7.15
N ARG A 47 7.28 -18.42 -8.07
CA ARG A 47 8.74 -18.63 -8.08
C ARG A 47 9.38 -18.12 -6.80
N ALA A 48 9.06 -16.91 -6.36
CA ALA A 48 9.60 -16.33 -5.14
C ALA A 48 9.18 -17.12 -3.88
N PHE A 49 7.93 -17.58 -3.83
CA PHE A 49 7.44 -18.43 -2.75
C PHE A 49 8.19 -19.77 -2.69
N ASN A 50 8.31 -20.46 -3.82
CA ASN A 50 8.99 -21.74 -3.92
C ASN A 50 10.48 -21.64 -3.56
N ASN A 51 11.16 -20.57 -3.99
CA ASN A 51 12.55 -20.30 -3.63
C ASN A 51 12.73 -20.08 -2.12
N ARG A 52 11.72 -19.47 -1.47
CA ARG A 52 11.78 -19.18 -0.03
C ARG A 52 11.37 -20.38 0.84
N PHE A 53 10.40 -21.17 0.37
CA PHE A 53 9.86 -22.33 1.08
C PHE A 53 9.83 -23.58 0.20
N PRO A 54 11.00 -24.19 -0.10
CA PRO A 54 11.07 -25.42 -0.89
C PRO A 54 10.27 -26.58 -0.30
N GLN A 55 10.05 -26.60 1.01
CA GLN A 55 9.23 -27.60 1.68
C GLN A 55 7.72 -27.44 1.46
N LEU A 56 7.27 -26.30 0.90
CA LEU A 56 5.86 -25.98 0.66
C LEU A 56 5.50 -25.95 -0.84
N LEU A 57 6.29 -26.57 -1.72
CA LEU A 57 6.05 -26.58 -3.17
C LEU A 57 4.65 -27.07 -3.57
N ASN A 58 4.10 -28.02 -2.82
CA ASN A 58 2.79 -28.61 -3.08
C ASN A 58 1.62 -27.77 -2.55
N VAL A 59 1.89 -26.65 -1.87
CA VAL A 59 0.87 -25.77 -1.30
C VAL A 59 0.43 -24.73 -2.34
N ASN A 60 -0.83 -24.81 -2.76
CA ASN A 60 -1.41 -23.86 -3.69
C ASN A 60 -1.78 -22.53 -3.00
N PHE A 61 -1.92 -21.46 -3.79
CA PHE A 61 -2.47 -20.21 -3.30
C PHE A 61 -3.99 -20.30 -3.38
N GLU A 62 -4.67 -20.15 -2.24
CA GLU A 62 -6.13 -20.17 -2.19
C GLU A 62 -6.74 -18.93 -2.86
N TYR A 63 -6.09 -17.77 -2.70
CA TYR A 63 -6.51 -16.51 -3.32
C TYR A 63 -5.30 -15.78 -3.90
N VAL A 64 -5.49 -15.13 -5.04
CA VAL A 64 -4.52 -14.21 -5.62
C VAL A 64 -5.23 -12.96 -6.13
N TYR A 65 -4.73 -11.80 -5.74
CA TYR A 65 -5.27 -10.52 -6.13
C TYR A 65 -4.14 -9.49 -6.30
N GLY A 66 -4.43 -8.45 -7.07
CA GLY A 66 -3.59 -7.28 -7.22
C GLY A 66 -4.36 -6.03 -6.82
N GLY A 67 -3.67 -4.90 -6.76
CA GLY A 67 -4.28 -3.62 -6.45
C GLY A 67 -3.36 -2.45 -6.75
N PHE A 68 -3.89 -1.25 -6.59
CA PHE A 68 -3.15 -0.02 -6.77
C PHE A 68 -2.59 0.48 -5.45
N ILE A 69 -1.42 1.08 -5.54
CA ILE A 69 -0.81 1.80 -4.43
C ILE A 69 -0.66 3.24 -4.90
N PRO A 70 -1.35 4.20 -4.27
CA PRO A 70 -1.15 5.59 -4.60
C PRO A 70 0.29 5.97 -4.25
N LEU A 71 1.01 6.46 -5.25
CA LEU A 71 2.37 6.97 -5.11
C LEU A 71 2.42 8.39 -5.65
N SER A 72 2.87 9.32 -4.81
CA SER A 72 3.14 10.70 -5.20
C SER A 72 4.56 10.78 -5.76
N ARG A 73 4.80 11.75 -6.66
CA ARG A 73 6.13 11.97 -7.24
C ARG A 73 7.18 12.34 -6.19
N SER A 74 6.78 13.04 -5.14
CA SER A 74 7.64 13.41 -4.01
C SER A 74 7.79 12.29 -2.98
N THR A 75 7.01 11.20 -3.08
CA THR A 75 6.91 10.14 -2.05
C THR A 75 6.56 10.68 -0.66
N LEU A 76 5.96 11.88 -0.60
CA LEU A 76 5.50 12.51 0.63
C LEU A 76 3.97 12.50 0.67
N PRO A 77 3.38 12.44 1.89
CA PRO A 77 1.97 12.70 2.05
C PRO A 77 1.66 14.15 1.61
N PHE A 78 0.46 14.34 1.08
CA PHE A 78 -0.09 15.66 0.75
C PHE A 78 -1.18 15.96 1.76
N PHE A 79 -1.15 17.14 2.37
CA PHE A 79 -2.15 17.58 3.32
C PHE A 79 -2.28 19.11 3.25
N ALA A 80 -3.39 19.61 2.71
CA ALA A 80 -3.52 21.03 2.44
C ALA A 80 -4.98 21.49 2.35
N ASN A 81 -5.19 22.77 2.64
CA ASN A 81 -6.38 23.49 2.21
C ASN A 81 -6.14 24.01 0.79
N VAL A 82 -6.96 23.57 -0.16
CA VAL A 82 -6.79 23.86 -1.59
C VAL A 82 -7.81 24.88 -2.12
N GLY A 83 -8.71 25.38 -1.26
CA GLY A 83 -9.71 26.37 -1.63
C GLY A 83 -10.72 26.64 -0.50
N LYS A 84 -11.64 27.59 -0.71
CA LYS A 84 -12.65 27.93 0.30
C LYS A 84 -13.46 26.68 0.68
N ASN A 85 -13.30 26.21 1.91
CA ASN A 85 -13.91 24.99 2.45
C ASN A 85 -13.57 23.71 1.66
N VAL A 86 -12.40 23.66 1.00
CA VAL A 86 -11.92 22.47 0.28
C VAL A 86 -10.59 22.03 0.88
N TYR A 87 -10.60 20.86 1.51
CA TYR A 87 -9.44 20.27 2.16
C TYR A 87 -9.06 18.97 1.44
N SER A 88 -7.76 18.71 1.33
CA SER A 88 -7.24 17.56 0.62
C SER A 88 -6.15 16.88 1.44
N GLY A 89 -6.22 15.55 1.47
CA GLY A 89 -5.25 14.69 2.14
C GLY A 89 -5.00 13.44 1.30
N ALA A 90 -3.74 13.10 1.04
CA ALA A 90 -3.34 11.92 0.31
C ALA A 90 -2.10 11.26 0.92
N ALA A 91 -2.13 9.94 1.08
CA ALA A 91 -0.99 9.13 1.50
C ALA A 91 -0.26 8.59 0.25
N GLY A 92 0.71 9.35 -0.27
CA GLY A 92 1.42 9.06 -1.52
C GLY A 92 2.75 8.30 -1.36
N ASP A 93 3.03 7.75 -0.20
CA ASP A 93 4.31 7.13 0.15
C ASP A 93 4.24 5.60 0.26
N GLY A 94 3.10 5.02 -0.11
CA GLY A 94 2.86 3.58 0.02
C GLY A 94 2.76 3.10 1.46
N ALA A 95 2.64 3.99 2.46
CA ALA A 95 2.50 3.62 3.85
C ALA A 95 1.12 3.06 4.24
N GLY A 96 0.19 3.07 3.28
CA GLY A 96 -1.05 2.34 3.37
C GLY A 96 -2.07 2.95 4.34
N VAL A 97 -2.85 2.06 4.96
CA VAL A 97 -4.09 2.38 5.66
C VAL A 97 -3.87 3.27 6.87
N THR A 98 -2.76 3.12 7.59
CA THR A 98 -2.49 3.89 8.82
C THR A 98 -2.40 5.39 8.54
N ARG A 99 -1.57 5.80 7.56
CA ARG A 99 -1.44 7.22 7.21
C ARG A 99 -2.72 7.79 6.61
N ALA A 100 -3.40 7.03 5.76
CA ALA A 100 -4.70 7.44 5.23
C ALA A 100 -5.72 7.69 6.36
N SER A 101 -5.74 6.83 7.38
CA SER A 101 -6.64 6.98 8.54
C SER A 101 -6.28 8.22 9.37
N MET A 102 -4.99 8.44 9.64
CA MET A 102 -4.52 9.64 10.35
C MET A 102 -4.88 10.93 9.60
N CYS A 103 -4.62 10.99 8.29
CA CYS A 103 -5.01 12.13 7.46
C CYS A 103 -6.52 12.37 7.52
N GLY A 104 -7.34 11.32 7.45
CA GLY A 104 -8.80 11.44 7.55
C GLY A 104 -9.26 12.06 8.87
N THR A 105 -8.70 11.60 9.99
CA THR A 105 -8.99 12.16 11.31
C THR A 105 -8.60 13.64 11.40
N PHE A 106 -7.39 13.99 10.98
CA PHE A 106 -6.91 15.37 11.03
C PHE A 106 -7.64 16.31 10.06
N LEU A 107 -8.07 15.81 8.89
CA LEU A 107 -8.94 16.58 7.99
C LEU A 107 -10.28 16.90 8.67
N ALA A 108 -10.87 15.93 9.38
CA ALA A 108 -12.12 16.16 10.09
C ALA A 108 -11.95 17.20 11.20
N ASP A 109 -10.89 17.08 12.01
CA ASP A 109 -10.58 18.07 13.06
C ASP A 109 -10.36 19.47 12.48
N TRP A 110 -9.66 19.58 11.34
CA TRP A 110 -9.46 20.86 10.65
C TRP A 110 -10.78 21.47 10.18
N VAL A 111 -11.68 20.67 9.60
CA VAL A 111 -13.01 21.11 9.15
C VAL A 111 -13.87 21.58 10.33
N TYR A 112 -13.78 20.91 11.48
CA TYR A 112 -14.48 21.30 12.71
C TYR A 112 -13.82 22.46 13.46
N GLY A 113 -12.69 23.00 12.98
CA GLY A 113 -11.96 24.09 13.62
C GLY A 113 -11.28 23.68 14.94
N ARG A 114 -11.01 22.39 15.12
CA ARG A 114 -10.21 21.89 16.24
C ARG A 114 -8.74 22.06 15.91
N ASP A 115 -7.96 22.41 16.93
CA ASP A 115 -6.52 22.64 16.79
C ASP A 115 -5.74 21.67 17.69
N SER A 116 -4.64 21.14 17.16
CA SER A 116 -3.73 20.25 17.87
C SER A 116 -2.31 20.43 17.34
N GLU A 117 -1.31 20.05 18.13
CA GLU A 117 0.08 20.14 17.70
C GLU A 117 0.37 19.26 16.48
N GLU A 118 -0.22 18.07 16.45
CA GLU A 118 -0.10 17.10 15.37
C GLU A 118 -0.78 17.60 14.09
N LEU A 119 -1.95 18.25 14.22
CA LEU A 119 -2.62 18.87 13.09
C LEU A 119 -1.77 19.99 12.48
N ARG A 120 -1.19 20.85 13.31
CA ARG A 120 -0.27 21.90 12.83
C ARG A 120 0.98 21.32 12.19
N TYR A 121 1.50 20.22 12.72
CA TYR A 121 2.62 19.50 12.11
C TYR A 121 2.26 18.95 10.72
N MET A 122 1.05 18.40 10.56
CA MET A 122 0.57 17.90 9.27
C MET A 122 0.34 19.00 8.22
N GLN A 123 0.16 20.26 8.65
CA GLN A 123 -0.06 21.41 7.77
C GLN A 123 1.23 22.06 7.26
N GLN A 124 2.39 21.68 7.80
CA GLN A 124 3.72 22.18 7.39
C GLN A 124 4.21 21.47 6.12
#